data_AF-A0A6L8HZ10-F1
#
_entry.id   AF-A0A6L8HZ10-F1
#
_cell.length_a   1.000
_cell.length_b   1.000
_cell.length_c   1.000
_cell.angle_alpha   90.00
_cell.angle_beta   90.00
_cell.angle_gamma   90.00
#
_symmetry.space_group_name_H-M   'P 1'
#
loop_
_entity.id
_entity.type
_entity.pdbx_description
1 polymer ?
#
loop_
_entity_poly.entity_id
_entity_poly.type
_entity_poly.pdbx_seq_one_letter_code
_entity_poly.pdbx_strand_id
1 'polypeptide(L)' 'MRQKLLILYLQNSALDSRVVGWTRYDGDTTAPPVSGDEDEPPYATGLDALRDGWRTIQFSALEPRPGELSYQPGWQSF' A
#
# COMPACT_ATOMS: atom_id res chain seq x y z
N MET A 1 13.25 21.76 -7.94
CA MET A 1 12.14 21.08 -7.23
C MET A 1 12.68 19.78 -6.65
N ARG A 2 12.39 19.49 -5.38
CA ARG A 2 12.74 18.21 -4.74
C ARG A 2 11.52 17.28 -4.77
N GLN A 3 11.72 15.99 -5.03
CA GLN A 3 10.63 15.03 -5.09
C GLN A 3 10.19 14.65 -3.66
N LYS A 4 8.88 14.57 -3.43
CA LYS A 4 8.28 14.02 -2.22
C LYS A 4 7.48 12.77 -2.58
N LEU A 5 7.62 11.73 -1.79
CA LEU A 5 6.87 10.48 -1.96
C LEU A 5 6.07 10.22 -0.69
N LEU A 6 4.81 9.83 -0.88
CA LEU A 6 3.94 9.31 0.16
C LEU A 6 3.46 7.93 -0.28
N ILE A 7 3.72 6.92 0.53
CA ILE A 7 3.27 5.55 0.32
C ILE A 7 2.18 5.28 1.37
N LEU A 8 0.99 4.91 0.91
CA LEU A 8 -0.14 4.53 1.75
C LEU A 8 -0.41 3.03 1.58
N TYR A 9 -0.34 2.28 2.68
CA TYR A 9 -0.76 0.88 2.72
C TYR A 9 -2.23 0.82 3.12
N LEU A 10 -3.09 0.42 2.18
CA LEU A 10 -4.54 0.35 2.38
C LEU A 10 -4.95 -1.04 2.85
N GLN A 11 -6.00 -1.12 3.67
CA GLN A 11 -6.54 -2.39 4.18
C GLN A 11 -7.01 -3.33 3.05
N ASN A 12 -7.45 -2.79 1.92
CA ASN A 12 -7.73 -3.52 0.68
C ASN A 12 -7.45 -2.63 -0.55
N SER A 13 -7.70 -3.13 -1.75
CA SER A 13 -7.38 -2.43 -3.01
C SER A 13 -8.28 -1.23 -3.36
N ALA A 14 -9.31 -0.93 -2.58
CA ALA A 14 -10.18 0.22 -2.81
C ALA A 14 -9.53 1.52 -2.30
N LEU A 15 -9.63 2.61 -3.07
CA LEU A 15 -9.00 3.89 -2.71
C LEU A 15 -9.61 4.56 -1.46
N ASP A 16 -10.87 4.26 -1.16
CA ASP A 16 -11.59 4.67 0.05
C ASP A 16 -11.37 3.72 1.24
N SER A 17 -10.58 2.66 1.05
CA SER A 17 -10.17 1.78 2.14
C SER A 17 -9.30 2.51 3.15
N ARG A 18 -9.46 2.14 4.42
CA ARG A 18 -8.65 2.64 5.54
C ARG A 18 -7.15 2.43 5.29
N VAL A 19 -6.34 3.44 5.61
CA VAL A 19 -4.89 3.34 5.70
C VAL A 19 -4.50 2.56 6.97
N VAL A 20 -3.69 1.50 6.80
CA VAL A 20 -3.19 0.64 7.89
C VAL A 20 -1.69 0.81 8.14
N GLY A 21 -1.01 1.57 7.29
CA GLY A 21 0.39 1.94 7.45
C GLY A 21 0.78 2.97 6.40
N TRP A 22 1.88 3.67 6.62
CA TRP A 22 2.33 4.69 5.68
C TRP A 22 3.83 4.98 5.80
N THR A 23 4.40 5.59 4.77
CA THR A 23 5.78 6.07 4.79
C THR A 23 5.89 7.33 3.96
N ARG A 24 6.67 8.31 4.44
CA ARG A 24 6.92 9.58 3.76
C ARG A 24 8.40 9.76 3.50
N TYR A 25 8.72 10.15 2.26
CA TYR A 25 10.07 10.52 1.84
C TYR A 25 10.05 11.97 1.35
N ASP A 26 10.85 12.82 1.96
CA ASP A 26 11.21 14.14 1.42
C ASP A 26 12.66 14.02 0.95
N GLY A 27 12.97 14.40 -0.29
CA GLY A 27 14.33 14.28 -0.86
C GLY A 27 15.39 15.18 -0.20
N ASP A 28 15.19 15.60 1.04
CA ASP A 28 16.19 16.27 1.87
C ASP A 28 17.17 15.21 2.41
N THR A 29 18.44 15.31 2.03
CA THR A 29 19.48 14.29 2.26
C THR A 29 19.92 14.13 3.72
N THR A 30 19.21 14.74 4.67
CA THR A 30 19.71 14.93 6.03
C THR A 30 18.84 14.24 7.10
N ALA A 31 17.64 13.77 6.75
CA ALA A 31 16.77 13.07 7.69
C ALA A 31 16.54 11.61 7.23
N PRO A 32 16.77 10.61 8.10
CA PRO A 32 16.37 9.24 7.79
C PRO A 32 14.85 9.18 7.50
N PRO A 33 14.39 8.24 6.67
CA PRO A 33 12.96 8.06 6.40
C PRO A 33 12.21 7.95 7.72
N VAL A 34 11.30 8.87 7.96
CA VAL A 34 10.40 8.81 9.11
C VAL A 34 9.33 7.77 8.76
N SER A 35 9.67 6.51 8.97
CA SER A 35 8.72 5.41 8.85
C SER A 35 7.84 5.42 10.10
N GLY A 36 6.76 6.21 10.08
CA GLY A 36 5.69 6.11 11.08
C GLY A 36 6.04 6.56 12.50
N ASP A 37 6.85 7.62 12.70
CA ASP A 37 7.01 8.22 14.04
C ASP A 37 5.73 8.93 14.53
N GLU A 38 4.76 9.19 13.65
CA GLU A 38 3.41 9.62 14.03
C GLU A 38 2.46 8.41 13.98
N ASP A 39 1.76 8.15 15.09
CA ASP A 39 0.81 7.03 15.23
C ASP A 39 -0.33 7.09 14.20
N GLU A 40 -0.67 8.28 13.72
CA GLU A 40 -1.78 8.52 12.80
C GLU A 40 -1.28 8.86 11.38
N PRO A 41 -1.80 8.22 10.32
CA PRO A 41 -1.48 8.58 8.94
C PRO A 41 -1.96 10.00 8.58
N PRO A 42 -1.27 10.69 7.64
CA PRO A 42 -1.68 12.03 7.19
C PRO A 42 -3.02 12.05 6.44
N TYR A 43 -3.50 10.89 5.98
CA TYR A 43 -4.80 10.72 5.35
C TYR A 43 -5.44 9.42 5.81
N ALA A 44 -6.76 9.43 6.03
CA ALA A 44 -7.51 8.23 6.42
C ALA A 44 -7.67 7.23 5.27
N THR A 45 -7.70 7.72 4.03
CA THR A 45 -7.89 6.94 2.80
C THR A 45 -6.99 7.45 1.67
N GLY A 46 -6.77 6.62 0.64
CA GLY A 46 -6.11 7.06 -0.59
C GLY A 46 -6.93 8.10 -1.37
N LEU A 47 -8.25 8.08 -1.21
CA LEU A 47 -9.16 9.07 -1.80
C LEU A 47 -8.95 10.48 -1.22
N ASP A 48 -8.66 10.58 0.08
CA ASP A 48 -8.38 11.89 0.71
C ASP A 48 -7.06 12.47 0.22
N ALA A 49 -6.03 11.63 0.01
CA ALA A 49 -4.78 12.07 -0.61
C ALA A 49 -5.00 12.56 -2.06
N LEU A 50 -5.83 11.86 -2.84
CA LEU A 50 -6.22 12.28 -4.19
C LEU A 50 -6.92 13.65 -4.20
N ARG A 51 -7.85 13.86 -3.26
CA ARG A 51 -8.56 15.13 -3.10
C ARG A 51 -7.60 16.29 -2.78
N ASP A 52 -6.52 16.00 -2.05
CA ASP A 52 -5.48 16.98 -1.69
C ASP A 52 -4.42 17.18 -2.80
N GLY A 53 -4.66 16.62 -4.00
CA GLY A 53 -3.85 16.86 -5.18
C GLY A 53 -2.63 15.95 -5.34
N TRP A 54 -2.51 14.91 -4.51
CA TRP A 54 -1.50 13.86 -4.74
C TRP A 54 -1.83 13.09 -6.02
N ARG A 55 -0.78 12.71 -6.76
CA ARG A 55 -0.90 11.79 -7.89
C ARG A 55 -0.71 10.37 -7.38
N THR A 56 -1.72 9.51 -7.49
CA THR A 56 -1.64 8.11 -7.06
C THR A 56 -1.13 7.20 -8.17
N ILE A 57 -0.28 6.26 -7.81
CA ILE A 57 0.11 5.13 -8.66
C ILE A 57 -0.46 3.87 -8.00
N GLN A 58 -1.47 3.28 -8.61
CA GLN A 58 -2.06 2.03 -8.12
C GLN A 58 -1.31 0.85 -8.76
N PHE A 59 -0.72 0.00 -7.93
CA PHE A 59 -0.16 -1.27 -8.39
C PHE A 59 -1.27 -2.31 -8.45
N SER A 60 -1.32 -3.09 -9.53
CA SER A 60 -2.20 -4.26 -9.60
C SER A 60 -1.79 -5.24 -8.51
N ALA A 61 -2.76 -5.89 -7.87
CA ALA A 61 -2.46 -6.99 -6.96
C ALA A 61 -1.63 -8.03 -7.71
N LEU A 62 -0.62 -8.60 -7.04
CA LEU A 62 0.07 -9.79 -7.55
C LEU A 62 -0.96 -10.91 -7.67
N GLU A 63 -1.47 -11.14 -8.87
CA GLU A 63 -2.21 -12.36 -9.15
C GLU A 63 -1.24 -13.55 -8.97
N PRO A 64 -1.60 -14.57 -8.18
CA PRO A 64 -0.82 -15.79 -8.14
C PRO A 64 -0.69 -16.34 -9.57
N ARG A 65 0.53 -16.77 -9.96
CA ARG A 65 0.73 -17.37 -11.29
C ARG A 65 -0.23 -18.55 -11.48
N PRO A 66 -0.94 -18.65 -12.62
CA PRO A 66 -1.74 -19.84 -12.93
C PRO A 66 -0.82 -21.07 -12.97
N GLY A 67 -0.96 -21.97 -12.00
CA GLY A 67 -0.18 -23.21 -11.90
C GLY A 67 0.36 -23.53 -10.50
N GLU A 68 0.36 -22.59 -9.57
CA GLU A 68 0.90 -22.81 -8.20
C GLU A 68 -0.13 -23.39 -7.21
N LEU A 69 -1.35 -23.69 -7.68
CA LEU A 69 -2.48 -24.15 -6.84
C LEU A 69 -2.82 -25.66 -6.95
N SER A 70 -1.98 -26.50 -7.56
CA SER A 70 -2.25 -27.95 -7.58
C SER A 70 -1.35 -28.75 -6.64
N TYR A 71 -1.75 -28.81 -5.36
CA TYR A 71 -1.63 -30.06 -4.59
C TYR A 71 -2.94 -30.30 -3.84
N GLN A 72 -3.81 -31.11 -4.43
CA GLN A 72 -4.91 -31.74 -3.71
C GLN A 72 -4.50 -33.18 -3.37
N PRO A 73 -4.23 -33.53 -2.10
CA PRO A 73 -4.07 -34.92 -1.72
C PRO A 73 -5.44 -35.60 -1.83
N GLY A 74 -5.56 -36.50 -2.81
CA GLY A 74 -6.77 -37.28 -3.05
C GLY A 74 -6.99 -38.32 -1.96
N TRP A 75 -7.82 -38.02 -0.98
CA TRP A 75 -8.48 -39.04 -0.16
C TRP A 75 -9.94 -39.13 -0.58
N GLN A 76 -10.20 -39.94 -1.60
CA GLN A 76 -11.55 -40.47 -1.83
C GLN A 76 -11.78 -41.61 -0.84
N SER A 77 -12.79 -41.46 0.00
CA SER A 77 -13.31 -42.54 0.85
C SER A 77 -13.99 -43.60 -0.02
N PHE A 78 -13.64 -44.86 0.20
CA PHE A 78 -14.49 -46.03 -0.06
C PHE A 78 -14.92 -46.61 1.28
#